data_AF-A0A850LR25-F1
#
_entry.id   AF-A0A850LR25-F1
#
_cell.length_a   1.000
_cell.length_b   1.000
_cell.length_c   1.000
_cell.angle_alpha   90.00
_cell.angle_beta   90.00
_cell.angle_gamma   90.00
#
_symmetry.space_group_name_H-M   'P 1'
#
loop_
_entity.id
_entity.type
_entity.pdbx_description
1 polymer ?
#
loop_
_entity_poly.entity_id
_entity_poly.type
_entity_poly.pdbx_seq_one_letter_code
_entity_poly.pdbx_strand_id
1 'polypeptide(L)'
;MDEEIQKLKQAAQRNKDLAKQELIAAESKLELIKVQLKIAKEQEKLAKMEEESAKLREKLAEKIRKKVNEKKEIKEGGIMEFTEEEITKGMQEALLNEQISELELEISKVRKSVAQLEISITGDREEIGKIEKKVSKLRDEISKKEFELAKEKETFRSLEKSSDKREKIEKNIENLTNNLKVAQDNLNKKIKELLDKKNELAEREENMSKIREDLSKNLIQLDKIRSHDVI
;
A
#
# COMPACT_ATOMS: atom_id res chain seq x y z
N MET A 1 -5.33 9.62 -17.87
CA MET A 1 -6.23 8.75 -17.08
C MET A 1 -6.00 7.25 -17.23
N ASP A 2 -6.08 6.59 -18.42
CA ASP A 2 -5.86 5.11 -18.52
C ASP A 2 -4.42 4.74 -18.20
N GLU A 3 -3.45 5.49 -18.75
CA GLU A 3 -2.04 5.31 -18.42
C GLU A 3 -1.75 5.55 -16.95
N GLU A 4 -2.44 6.50 -16.31
CA GLU A 4 -2.26 6.79 -14.88
C GLU A 4 -2.81 5.66 -14.00
N ILE A 5 -3.97 5.10 -14.36
CA ILE A 5 -4.54 3.92 -13.70
C ILE A 5 -3.61 2.73 -13.85
N GLN A 6 -3.05 2.49 -15.05
CA GLN A 6 -2.09 1.41 -15.26
C GLN A 6 -0.79 1.62 -14.47
N LYS A 7 -0.24 2.84 -14.48
CA LYS A 7 0.94 3.18 -13.66
C LYS A 7 0.68 2.93 -12.17
N LEU A 8 -0.52 3.27 -11.69
CA LEU A 8 -0.91 3.08 -10.30
C LEU A 8 -1.05 1.58 -9.94
N LYS A 9 -1.64 0.76 -10.83
CA LYS A 9 -1.66 -0.71 -10.66
C LYS A 9 -0.26 -1.33 -10.67
N GLN A 10 0.63 -0.85 -11.53
CA GLN A 10 2.03 -1.31 -11.58
C GLN A 10 2.80 -0.93 -10.31
N ALA A 11 2.61 0.30 -9.82
CA ALA A 11 3.21 0.76 -8.56
C ALA A 11 2.72 -0.09 -7.38
N ALA A 12 1.41 -0.33 -7.28
CA ALA A 12 0.81 -1.19 -6.26
C ALA A 12 1.39 -2.61 -6.28
N GLN A 13 1.56 -3.18 -7.47
CA GLN A 13 2.16 -4.51 -7.60
C GLN A 13 3.63 -4.52 -7.14
N ARG A 14 4.42 -3.54 -7.55
CA ARG A 14 5.82 -3.41 -7.11
C ARG A 14 5.93 -3.23 -5.60
N ASN A 15 5.08 -2.39 -5.01
CA ASN A 15 5.06 -2.17 -3.56
C ASN A 15 4.71 -3.47 -2.81
N LYS A 16 3.78 -4.27 -3.32
CA LYS A 16 3.43 -5.57 -2.77
C LYS A 16 4.58 -6.57 -2.82
N ASP A 17 5.29 -6.62 -3.96
CA ASP A 17 6.42 -7.54 -4.12
C ASP A 17 7.62 -7.13 -3.26
N LEU A 18 7.89 -5.82 -3.16
CA LEU A 18 8.89 -5.27 -2.24
C LEU A 18 8.53 -5.58 -0.78
N ALA A 19 7.26 -5.40 -0.37
CA ALA A 19 6.82 -5.72 0.98
C ALA A 19 7.10 -7.18 1.36
N LYS A 20 6.86 -8.12 0.44
CA LYS A 20 7.17 -9.54 0.65
C LYS A 20 8.67 -9.79 0.79
N GLN A 21 9.49 -9.19 -0.06
CA GLN A 21 10.94 -9.33 0.02
C GLN A 21 11.49 -8.77 1.34
N GLU A 22 11.01 -7.60 1.75
CA GLU A 22 11.36 -6.97 3.03
C GLU A 22 10.95 -7.85 4.22
N LEU A 23 9.78 -8.51 4.16
CA LEU A 23 9.33 -9.43 5.20
C LEU A 23 10.30 -10.61 5.36
N ILE A 24 10.64 -11.26 4.25
CA ILE A 24 11.56 -12.41 4.23
C ILE A 24 12.94 -12.00 4.74
N ALA A 25 13.43 -10.84 4.31
CA ALA A 25 14.71 -10.30 4.76
C ALA A 25 14.70 -10.01 6.28
N ALA A 26 13.63 -9.40 6.79
CA ALA A 26 13.47 -9.13 8.23
C ALA A 26 13.39 -10.44 9.04
N GLU A 27 12.72 -11.46 8.53
CA GLU A 27 12.68 -12.80 9.14
C GLU A 27 14.06 -13.45 9.20
N SER A 28 14.81 -13.38 8.12
CA SER A 28 16.15 -13.94 8.02
C SER A 28 17.13 -13.23 8.96
N LYS A 29 17.04 -11.89 9.06
CA LYS A 29 17.81 -11.09 10.03
C LYS A 29 17.48 -11.48 11.48
N LEU A 30 16.20 -11.69 11.82
CA LEU A 30 15.80 -12.10 13.16
C LEU A 30 16.36 -13.47 13.55
N GLU A 31 16.41 -14.43 12.61
CA GLU A 31 17.07 -15.72 12.86
C GLU A 31 18.58 -15.56 13.10
N LEU A 32 19.26 -14.72 12.31
CA LEU A 32 20.67 -14.41 12.54
C LEU A 32 20.91 -13.76 13.91
N ILE A 33 20.03 -12.86 14.34
CA ILE A 33 20.11 -12.21 15.66
C ILE A 33 19.97 -13.25 16.78
N LYS A 34 19.09 -14.24 16.65
CA LYS A 34 18.98 -15.33 17.64
C LYS A 34 20.27 -16.13 17.77
N VAL A 35 20.95 -16.40 16.66
CA VAL A 35 22.25 -17.09 16.66
C VAL A 35 23.32 -16.22 17.31
N GLN A 36 23.38 -14.92 16.98
CA GLN A 36 24.31 -13.97 17.60
C GLN A 36 24.10 -13.87 19.12
N LEU A 37 22.85 -13.83 19.59
CA LEU A 37 22.53 -13.82 21.01
C LEU A 37 23.03 -15.09 21.72
N LYS A 38 22.94 -16.26 21.09
CA LYS A 38 23.50 -17.50 21.64
C LYS A 38 25.02 -17.42 21.75
N ILE A 39 25.69 -16.94 20.69
CA ILE A 39 27.15 -16.77 20.68
C ILE A 39 27.60 -15.84 21.82
N ALA A 40 26.97 -14.68 21.98
CA ALA A 40 27.31 -13.73 23.04
C ALA A 40 27.14 -14.34 24.45
N LYS A 41 26.08 -15.13 24.67
CA LYS A 41 25.88 -15.85 25.93
C LYS A 41 26.95 -16.90 26.19
N GLU A 42 27.38 -17.63 25.17
CA GLU A 42 28.48 -18.60 25.31
C GLU A 42 29.82 -17.91 25.58
N GLN A 43 30.07 -16.75 24.95
CA GLN A 43 31.25 -15.93 25.26
C GLN A 43 31.25 -15.43 26.71
N GLU A 44 30.10 -15.04 27.25
CA GLU A 44 30.00 -14.65 28.67
C GLU A 44 30.33 -15.83 29.61
N LYS A 45 29.89 -17.04 29.28
CA LYS A 45 30.23 -18.25 30.03
C LYS A 45 31.73 -18.56 29.93
N LEU A 46 32.31 -18.46 28.73
CA LEU A 46 33.74 -18.67 28.52
C LEU A 46 34.56 -17.68 29.37
N ALA A 47 34.17 -16.41 29.41
CA ALA A 47 34.84 -15.41 30.24
C ALA A 47 34.83 -15.78 31.74
N LYS A 48 33.73 -16.35 32.25
CA LYS A 48 33.65 -16.85 33.64
C LYS A 48 34.61 -18.02 33.87
N MET A 49 34.69 -18.96 32.93
CA MET A 49 35.64 -20.07 33.01
C MET A 49 37.10 -19.60 32.98
N GLU A 50 37.40 -18.56 32.19
CA GLU A 50 38.72 -17.93 32.14
C GLU A 50 39.07 -17.25 33.47
N GLU A 51 38.09 -16.61 34.11
CA GLU A 51 38.25 -16.03 35.45
C GLU A 51 38.59 -17.11 36.50
N GLU A 52 37.93 -18.26 36.43
CA GLU A 52 38.20 -19.41 37.31
C GLU A 52 39.58 -20.01 37.04
N SER A 53 39.98 -20.13 35.76
CA SER A 53 41.32 -20.59 35.37
C SER A 53 42.42 -19.68 35.92
N ALA A 54 42.24 -18.36 35.83
CA ALA A 54 43.19 -17.41 36.37
C ALA A 54 43.35 -17.57 37.90
N LYS A 55 42.24 -17.67 38.64
CA LYS A 55 42.27 -17.94 40.10
C LYS A 55 42.98 -19.24 40.45
N LEU A 56 42.89 -20.26 39.60
CA LEU A 56 43.63 -21.51 39.80
C LEU A 56 45.14 -21.34 39.57
N ARG A 57 45.54 -20.53 38.58
CA ARG A 57 46.95 -20.19 38.35
C ARG A 57 47.55 -19.36 39.48
N GLU A 58 46.80 -18.39 40.01
CA GLU A 58 47.22 -17.63 41.19
C GLU A 58 47.49 -18.56 42.38
N LYS A 59 46.56 -19.46 42.69
CA LYS A 59 46.75 -20.48 43.74
C LYS A 59 47.93 -21.42 43.46
N LEU A 60 48.22 -21.71 42.20
CA LEU A 60 49.39 -22.51 41.83
C LEU A 60 50.68 -21.73 42.10
N ALA A 61 50.74 -20.44 41.75
CA ALA A 61 51.87 -19.58 42.04
C ALA A 61 52.15 -19.46 43.54
N GLU A 62 51.10 -19.28 44.36
CA GLU A 62 51.21 -19.29 45.82
C GLU A 62 51.83 -20.60 46.35
N LYS A 63 51.41 -21.75 45.82
CA LYS A 63 51.97 -23.05 46.20
C LYS A 63 53.43 -23.19 45.78
N ILE A 64 53.79 -22.69 44.60
CA ILE A 64 55.19 -22.68 44.13
C ILE A 64 56.03 -21.82 45.08
N ARG A 65 55.59 -20.60 45.43
CA ARG A 65 56.29 -19.75 46.41
C ARG A 65 56.51 -20.43 47.75
N LYS A 66 55.47 -21.06 48.31
CA LYS A 66 55.59 -21.80 49.57
C LYS A 66 56.64 -22.91 49.48
N LYS A 67 56.61 -23.72 48.42
CA LYS A 67 57.63 -24.76 48.20
C LYS A 67 59.04 -24.21 48.01
N VAL A 68 59.19 -23.07 47.33
CA VAL A 68 60.49 -22.41 47.15
C VAL A 68 61.03 -21.92 48.50
N ASN A 69 60.17 -21.35 49.34
CA ASN A 69 60.54 -20.93 50.70
C ASN A 69 60.93 -22.14 51.57
N GLU A 70 60.16 -23.23 51.55
CA GLU A 70 60.51 -24.47 52.25
C GLU A 70 61.88 -25.02 51.81
N LYS A 71 62.16 -25.05 50.49
CA LYS A 71 63.47 -25.44 49.97
C LYS A 71 64.60 -24.54 50.48
N LYS A 72 64.34 -23.24 50.57
CA LYS A 72 65.31 -22.27 51.07
C LYS A 72 65.61 -22.51 52.55
N GLU A 73 64.60 -22.76 53.38
CA GLU A 73 64.76 -23.11 54.80
C GLU A 73 65.54 -24.42 54.98
N ILE A 74 65.25 -25.46 54.20
CA ILE A 74 65.96 -26.75 54.24
C ILE A 74 67.45 -26.58 53.85
N LYS A 75 67.73 -25.74 52.85
CA LYS A 75 69.10 -25.39 52.44
C LYS A 75 69.85 -24.64 53.54
N GLU A 76 69.23 -23.61 54.12
CA GLU A 76 69.82 -22.80 55.19
C GLU A 76 70.04 -23.61 56.48
N GLY A 77 69.17 -24.59 56.76
CA GLY A 77 69.33 -25.54 57.85
C GLY A 77 70.37 -26.64 57.62
N GLY A 78 71.02 -26.69 56.44
CA GLY A 78 72.05 -27.67 56.10
C GLY A 78 71.53 -29.11 55.96
N ILE A 79 70.21 -29.29 55.79
CA ILE A 79 69.58 -30.62 55.72
C ILE A 79 69.78 -31.25 54.35
N MET A 80 69.76 -30.43 53.29
CA MET A 80 69.90 -30.87 51.90
C MET A 80 70.44 -29.73 51.03
N GLU A 81 71.28 -30.03 50.05
CA GLU A 81 71.81 -29.02 49.12
C GLU A 81 70.84 -28.79 47.96
N PHE A 82 70.38 -27.54 47.81
CA PHE A 82 69.68 -27.04 46.63
C PHE A 82 70.51 -25.98 45.92
N THR A 83 70.56 -26.01 44.59
CA THR A 83 71.29 -24.99 43.83
C THR A 83 70.58 -23.64 43.93
N GLU A 84 71.33 -22.53 43.92
CA GLU A 84 70.68 -21.20 43.84
C GLU A 84 69.89 -21.02 42.55
N GLU A 85 70.31 -21.68 41.47
CA GLU A 85 69.61 -21.68 40.20
C GLU A 85 68.22 -22.34 40.30
N GLU A 86 68.06 -23.42 41.08
CA GLU A 86 66.75 -24.05 41.31
C GLU A 86 65.80 -23.16 42.11
N ILE A 87 66.30 -22.49 43.15
CA ILE A 87 65.50 -21.57 43.99
C ILE A 87 65.06 -20.35 43.16
N THR A 88 65.98 -19.77 42.39
CA THR A 88 65.69 -18.60 41.54
C THR A 88 64.72 -18.93 40.41
N LYS A 89 64.89 -20.07 39.72
CA LYS A 89 63.94 -20.54 38.69
C LYS A 89 62.54 -20.75 39.26
N GLY A 90 62.41 -21.39 40.43
CA GLY A 90 61.11 -21.57 41.07
C GLY A 90 60.44 -20.25 41.47
N MET A 91 61.23 -19.26 41.91
CA MET A 91 60.71 -17.93 42.22
C MET A 91 60.26 -17.18 40.95
N GLN A 92 61.02 -17.27 39.86
CA GLN A 92 60.64 -16.72 38.56
C GLN A 92 59.37 -17.36 38.01
N GLU A 93 59.24 -18.69 38.12
CA GLU A 93 58.05 -19.43 37.69
C GLU A 93 56.80 -18.95 38.45
N ALA A 94 56.90 -18.76 39.77
CA ALA A 94 55.79 -18.21 40.54
C ALA A 94 55.40 -16.80 40.09
N LEU A 95 56.40 -15.93 39.85
CA LEU A 95 56.16 -14.55 39.46
C LEU A 95 55.53 -14.45 38.06
N LEU A 96 55.97 -15.29 37.11
CA LEU A 96 55.36 -15.40 35.79
C LEU A 96 53.93 -15.92 35.88
N ASN A 97 53.65 -16.92 36.72
CA ASN A 97 52.29 -17.43 36.91
C ASN A 97 51.34 -16.37 37.50
N GLU A 98 51.80 -15.52 38.40
CA GLU A 98 51.03 -14.37 38.91
C GLU A 98 50.73 -13.35 37.81
N GLN A 99 51.75 -12.95 37.04
CA GLN A 99 51.57 -12.01 35.93
C GLN A 99 50.59 -12.55 34.87
N ILE A 100 50.71 -13.84 34.52
CA ILE A 100 49.79 -14.49 33.59
C ILE A 100 48.38 -14.50 34.17
N SER A 101 48.21 -14.80 35.46
CA SER A 101 46.91 -14.77 36.13
C SER A 101 46.27 -13.38 36.11
N GLU A 102 47.03 -12.33 36.41
CA GLU A 102 46.56 -10.94 36.35
C GLU A 102 46.07 -10.58 34.94
N LEU A 103 46.86 -10.91 33.91
CA LEU A 103 46.49 -10.67 32.52
C LEU A 103 45.25 -11.48 32.09
N GLU A 104 45.15 -12.76 32.50
CA GLU A 104 43.97 -13.59 32.23
C GLU A 104 42.70 -12.98 32.88
N LEU A 105 42.80 -12.44 34.10
CA LEU A 105 41.69 -11.74 34.76
C LEU A 105 41.28 -10.47 34.04
N GLU A 106 42.23 -9.66 33.56
CA GLU A 106 41.93 -8.47 32.77
C GLU A 106 41.24 -8.83 31.45
N ILE A 107 41.77 -9.82 30.72
CA ILE A 107 41.19 -10.31 29.48
C ILE A 107 39.76 -10.83 29.73
N SER A 108 39.53 -11.58 30.80
CA SER A 108 38.21 -12.07 31.19
C SER A 108 37.22 -10.92 31.43
N LYS A 109 37.62 -9.88 32.17
CA LYS A 109 36.78 -8.69 32.41
C LYS A 109 36.40 -7.98 31.11
N VAL A 110 37.36 -7.81 30.19
CA VAL A 110 37.11 -7.21 28.88
C VAL A 110 36.13 -8.07 28.08
N ARG A 111 36.37 -9.38 27.99
CA ARG A 111 35.49 -10.31 27.26
C ARG A 111 34.07 -10.34 27.81
N LYS A 112 33.90 -10.35 29.13
CA LYS A 112 32.59 -10.24 29.78
C LYS A 112 31.88 -8.95 29.39
N SER A 113 32.60 -7.83 29.36
CA SER A 113 32.04 -6.53 28.96
C SER A 113 31.63 -6.51 27.49
N VAL A 114 32.46 -7.07 26.60
CA VAL A 114 32.14 -7.25 25.18
C VAL A 114 30.89 -8.10 24.99
N ALA A 115 30.80 -9.26 25.67
CA ALA A 115 29.64 -10.13 25.58
C ALA A 115 28.34 -9.44 26.04
N GLN A 116 28.40 -8.63 27.10
CA GLN A 116 27.25 -7.84 27.57
C GLN A 116 26.82 -6.77 26.56
N LEU A 117 27.78 -6.08 25.94
CA LEU A 117 27.50 -5.12 24.86
C LEU A 117 26.89 -5.82 23.64
N GLU A 118 27.40 -6.98 23.25
CA GLU A 118 26.83 -7.78 22.16
C GLU A 118 25.39 -8.20 22.46
N ILE A 119 25.09 -8.63 23.69
CA ILE A 119 23.72 -8.94 24.11
C ILE A 119 22.82 -7.70 23.97
N SER A 120 23.27 -6.53 24.44
CA SER A 120 22.51 -5.27 24.29
C SER A 120 22.25 -4.94 22.82
N ILE A 121 23.30 -4.97 21.98
CA ILE A 121 23.19 -4.71 20.54
C ILE A 121 22.22 -5.71 19.88
N THR A 122 22.25 -7.00 20.28
CA THR A 122 21.30 -7.97 19.74
C THR A 122 19.85 -7.67 20.14
N GLY A 123 19.61 -7.14 21.34
CA GLY A 123 18.30 -6.64 21.77
C GLY A 123 17.81 -5.51 20.87
N ASP A 124 18.64 -4.48 20.67
CA ASP A 124 18.30 -3.34 19.79
C ASP A 124 18.02 -3.80 18.36
N ARG A 125 18.84 -4.72 17.83
CA ARG A 125 18.63 -5.31 16.50
C ARG A 125 17.33 -6.10 16.40
N GLU A 126 16.92 -6.79 17.47
CA GLU A 126 15.65 -7.51 17.51
C GLU A 126 14.46 -6.54 17.43
N GLU A 127 14.53 -5.43 18.16
CA GLU A 127 13.52 -4.37 18.07
C GLU A 127 13.44 -3.76 16.67
N ILE A 128 14.59 -3.43 16.07
CA ILE A 128 14.66 -2.97 14.68
C ILE A 128 14.02 -3.99 13.74
N GLY A 129 14.33 -5.28 13.87
CA GLY A 129 13.72 -6.34 13.07
C GLY A 129 12.20 -6.44 13.23
N LYS A 130 11.66 -6.21 14.44
CA LYS A 130 10.20 -6.13 14.68
C LYS A 130 9.59 -4.91 13.99
N ILE A 131 10.28 -3.77 13.97
CA ILE A 131 9.84 -2.57 13.27
C ILE A 131 9.86 -2.80 11.75
N GLU A 132 10.92 -3.39 11.19
CA GLU A 132 11.02 -3.73 9.77
C GLU A 132 9.84 -4.61 9.32
N LYS A 133 9.46 -5.62 10.11
CA LYS A 133 8.25 -6.43 9.86
C LYS A 133 6.97 -5.62 9.85
N LYS A 134 6.80 -4.67 10.78
CA LYS A 134 5.63 -3.78 10.80
C LYS A 134 5.58 -2.89 9.55
N VAL A 135 6.71 -2.31 9.15
CA VAL A 135 6.82 -1.48 7.94
C VAL A 135 6.45 -2.28 6.69
N SER A 136 6.95 -3.51 6.56
CA SER A 136 6.59 -4.40 5.45
C SER A 136 5.08 -4.66 5.39
N LYS A 137 4.42 -4.95 6.53
CA LYS A 137 2.96 -5.13 6.58
C LYS A 137 2.20 -3.88 6.15
N LEU A 138 2.63 -2.70 6.62
CA LEU A 138 2.02 -1.42 6.22
C LEU A 138 2.18 -1.16 4.72
N ARG A 139 3.32 -1.52 4.12
CA ARG A 139 3.51 -1.43 2.66
C ARG A 139 2.58 -2.36 1.89
N ASP A 140 2.35 -3.59 2.36
CA ASP A 140 1.36 -4.49 1.75
C ASP A 140 -0.07 -3.93 1.85
N GLU A 141 -0.43 -3.30 2.97
CA GLU A 141 -1.72 -2.61 3.13
C GLU A 141 -1.87 -1.41 2.19
N ILE A 142 -0.84 -0.56 2.08
CA ILE A 142 -0.82 0.55 1.13
C ILE A 142 -1.01 0.02 -0.29
N SER A 143 -0.32 -1.05 -0.66
CA SER A 143 -0.44 -1.67 -1.99
C SER A 143 -1.87 -2.11 -2.29
N LYS A 144 -2.58 -2.69 -1.30
CA LYS A 144 -4.00 -3.07 -1.45
C LYS A 144 -4.88 -1.84 -1.69
N LYS A 145 -4.68 -0.78 -0.91
CA LYS A 145 -5.41 0.49 -1.09
C LYS A 145 -5.14 1.15 -2.44
N GLU A 146 -3.91 1.07 -2.94
CA GLU A 146 -3.57 1.55 -4.28
C GLU A 146 -4.33 0.75 -5.36
N PHE A 147 -4.43 -0.58 -5.23
CA PHE A 147 -5.26 -1.38 -6.13
C PHE A 147 -6.75 -1.02 -6.08
N GLU A 148 -7.29 -0.76 -4.89
CA GLU A 148 -8.68 -0.32 -4.70
C GLU A 148 -8.90 1.04 -5.37
N LEU A 149 -8.03 2.02 -5.12
CA LEU A 149 -8.08 3.33 -5.74
C LEU A 149 -8.00 3.25 -7.28
N ALA A 150 -7.18 2.34 -7.82
CA ALA A 150 -7.12 2.12 -9.26
C ALA A 150 -8.47 1.64 -9.82
N LYS A 151 -9.14 0.70 -9.12
CA LYS A 151 -10.46 0.21 -9.51
C LYS A 151 -11.51 1.31 -9.44
N GLU A 152 -11.51 2.10 -8.37
CA GLU A 152 -12.43 3.24 -8.23
C GLU A 152 -12.25 4.24 -9.37
N LYS A 153 -11.01 4.58 -9.73
CA LYS A 153 -10.73 5.46 -10.89
C LYS A 153 -11.25 4.88 -12.21
N GLU A 154 -11.17 3.56 -12.42
CA GLU A 154 -11.76 2.91 -13.60
C GLU A 154 -13.29 3.03 -13.63
N THR A 155 -13.93 2.83 -12.48
CA THR A 155 -15.39 2.98 -12.36
C THR A 155 -15.83 4.42 -12.61
N PHE A 156 -15.14 5.39 -12.02
CA PHE A 156 -15.44 6.81 -12.20
C PHE A 156 -15.32 7.22 -13.67
N ARG A 157 -14.24 6.81 -14.34
CA ARG A 157 -14.06 7.08 -15.77
C ARG A 157 -15.17 6.47 -16.63
N SER A 158 -15.66 5.29 -16.25
CA SER A 158 -16.75 4.64 -16.98
C SER A 158 -18.07 5.40 -16.82
N LEU A 159 -18.32 5.96 -15.62
CA LEU A 159 -19.46 6.83 -15.34
C LEU A 159 -19.36 8.15 -16.11
N GLU A 160 -18.19 8.79 -16.13
CA GLU A 160 -17.94 10.02 -16.88
C GLU A 160 -18.29 9.86 -18.38
N LYS A 161 -17.79 8.80 -19.02
CA LYS A 161 -18.14 8.47 -20.42
C LYS A 161 -19.65 8.26 -20.62
N SER A 162 -20.35 7.76 -19.62
CA SER A 162 -21.81 7.58 -19.68
C SER A 162 -22.56 8.90 -19.53
N SER A 163 -22.03 9.83 -18.74
CA SER A 163 -22.56 11.19 -18.57
C SER A 163 -22.47 11.98 -19.88
N ASP A 164 -21.32 11.95 -20.55
CA ASP A 164 -21.12 12.61 -21.86
C ASP A 164 -22.12 12.11 -22.92
N LYS A 165 -22.44 10.80 -22.88
CA LYS A 165 -23.44 10.21 -23.78
C LYS A 165 -24.84 10.72 -23.44
N ARG A 166 -25.18 10.86 -22.15
CA ARG A 166 -26.48 11.40 -21.72
C ARG A 166 -26.65 12.84 -22.16
N GLU A 167 -25.65 13.69 -21.98
CA GLU A 167 -25.71 15.10 -22.40
C GLU A 167 -25.98 15.24 -23.91
N LYS A 168 -25.35 14.40 -24.74
CA LYS A 168 -25.63 14.36 -26.19
C LYS A 168 -27.06 13.92 -26.50
N ILE A 169 -27.59 12.94 -25.78
CA ILE A 169 -28.98 12.49 -25.93
C ILE A 169 -29.95 13.60 -25.51
N GLU A 170 -29.67 14.32 -24.42
CA GLU A 170 -30.49 15.44 -23.95
C GLU A 170 -30.59 16.56 -24.99
N LYS A 171 -29.46 16.97 -25.58
CA LYS A 171 -29.46 17.95 -26.69
C LYS A 171 -30.27 17.48 -27.89
N ASN A 172 -30.20 16.19 -28.21
CA ASN A 172 -30.99 15.62 -29.30
C ASN A 172 -32.50 15.62 -28.97
N ILE A 173 -32.88 15.30 -27.74
CA ILE A 173 -34.28 15.36 -27.27
C ILE A 173 -34.79 16.80 -27.35
N GLU A 174 -34.01 17.78 -26.91
CA GLU A 174 -34.36 19.19 -26.99
C GLU A 174 -34.61 19.63 -28.44
N ASN A 175 -33.69 19.30 -29.35
CA ASN A 175 -33.84 19.59 -30.78
C ASN A 175 -35.09 18.94 -31.38
N LEU A 176 -35.33 17.66 -31.09
CA LEU A 176 -36.52 16.95 -31.56
C LEU A 176 -37.81 17.55 -31.00
N THR A 177 -37.81 17.97 -29.74
CA THR A 177 -38.95 18.61 -29.08
C THR A 177 -39.28 19.95 -29.74
N ASN A 178 -38.26 20.77 -30.03
CA ASN A 178 -38.43 22.03 -30.75
C ASN A 178 -38.98 21.81 -32.17
N ASN A 179 -38.42 20.85 -32.90
CA ASN A 179 -38.90 20.50 -34.24
C ASN A 179 -40.36 20.02 -34.23
N LEU A 180 -40.72 19.19 -33.25
CA LEU A 180 -42.10 18.72 -33.08
C LEU A 180 -43.05 19.89 -32.81
N LYS A 181 -42.66 20.84 -31.95
CA LYS A 181 -43.44 22.04 -31.67
C LYS A 181 -43.68 22.88 -32.92
N VAL A 182 -42.64 23.13 -33.73
CA VAL A 182 -42.78 23.84 -35.01
C VAL A 182 -43.70 23.08 -35.98
N ALA A 183 -43.58 21.75 -36.05
CA ALA A 183 -44.46 20.93 -36.89
C ALA A 183 -45.93 20.99 -36.43
N GLN A 184 -46.17 20.96 -35.12
CA GLN A 184 -47.51 21.12 -34.53
C GLN A 184 -48.09 22.51 -34.84
N ASP A 185 -47.32 23.58 -34.70
CA ASP A 185 -47.75 24.94 -35.01
C ASP A 185 -48.12 25.09 -36.50
N ASN A 186 -47.33 24.50 -37.38
CA ASN A 186 -47.61 24.49 -38.82
C ASN A 186 -48.87 23.68 -39.16
N LEU A 187 -49.05 22.52 -38.52
CA LEU A 187 -50.26 21.71 -38.70
C LEU A 187 -51.50 22.47 -38.21
N ASN A 188 -51.44 23.13 -37.06
CA ASN A 188 -52.53 23.93 -36.52
C ASN A 188 -52.91 25.10 -37.44
N LYS A 189 -51.91 25.79 -38.02
CA LYS A 189 -52.16 26.80 -39.07
C LYS A 189 -52.90 26.20 -40.27
N LYS A 190 -52.46 25.03 -40.74
CA LYS A 190 -53.09 24.34 -41.87
C LYS A 190 -54.53 23.92 -41.57
N ILE A 191 -54.79 23.42 -40.37
CA ILE A 191 -56.14 23.07 -39.90
C ILE A 191 -57.03 24.31 -39.93
N LYS A 192 -56.53 25.46 -39.45
CA LYS A 192 -57.27 26.73 -39.48
C LYS A 192 -57.60 27.17 -40.91
N GLU A 193 -56.61 27.18 -41.81
CA GLU A 193 -56.83 27.50 -43.23
C GLU A 193 -57.87 26.58 -43.89
N LEU A 194 -57.88 25.29 -43.56
CA LEU A 194 -58.85 24.33 -44.09
C LEU A 194 -60.25 24.59 -43.54
N LEU A 195 -60.37 24.98 -42.27
CA LEU A 195 -61.66 25.36 -41.67
C LEU A 195 -62.22 26.63 -42.32
N ASP A 196 -61.37 27.65 -42.54
CA ASP A 196 -61.78 28.89 -43.20
C ASP A 196 -62.29 28.60 -44.62
N LYS A 197 -61.55 27.81 -45.41
CA LYS A 197 -61.98 27.37 -46.75
C LYS A 197 -63.27 26.55 -46.74
N LYS A 198 -63.47 25.71 -45.72
CA LYS A 198 -64.71 24.93 -45.58
C LYS A 198 -65.91 25.85 -45.37
N ASN A 199 -65.77 26.90 -44.57
CA ASN A 199 -66.82 27.88 -44.35
C ASN A 199 -67.11 28.67 -45.63
N GLU A 200 -66.08 29.13 -46.35
CA GLU A 200 -66.25 29.80 -47.66
C GLU A 200 -66.97 28.91 -48.68
N LEU A 201 -66.69 27.59 -48.70
CA LEU A 201 -67.38 26.64 -49.55
C LEU A 201 -68.86 26.50 -49.16
N ALA A 202 -69.17 26.43 -47.87
CA ALA A 202 -70.55 26.36 -47.39
C ALA A 202 -71.36 27.61 -47.79
N GLU A 203 -70.77 28.81 -47.66
CA GLU A 203 -71.40 30.05 -48.14
C GLU A 203 -71.63 30.05 -49.65
N ARG A 204 -70.66 29.55 -50.43
CA ARG A 204 -70.82 29.39 -51.89
C ARG A 204 -71.92 28.40 -52.25
N GLU A 205 -72.03 27.28 -51.54
CA GLU A 205 -73.11 26.29 -51.73
C GLU A 205 -74.49 26.88 -51.43
N GLU A 206 -74.61 27.68 -50.36
CA GLU A 206 -75.84 28.40 -50.04
C GLU A 206 -76.22 29.40 -51.14
N ASN A 207 -75.26 30.19 -51.61
CA ASN A 207 -75.48 31.15 -52.71
C ASN A 207 -75.88 30.44 -54.01
N MET A 208 -75.24 29.33 -54.36
CA MET A 208 -75.62 28.51 -55.52
C MET A 208 -77.02 27.94 -55.37
N SER A 209 -77.43 27.56 -54.16
CA SER A 209 -78.79 27.06 -53.89
C SER A 209 -79.83 28.16 -54.12
N LYS A 210 -79.58 29.39 -53.65
CA LYS A 210 -80.43 30.57 -53.91
C LYS A 210 -80.54 30.85 -55.41
N ILE A 211 -79.41 30.89 -56.12
CA ILE A 211 -79.39 31.09 -57.58
C ILE A 211 -80.18 30.01 -58.32
N ARG A 212 -80.06 28.74 -57.92
CA ARG A 212 -80.84 27.63 -58.49
C ARG A 212 -82.33 27.80 -58.23
N GLU A 213 -82.71 28.25 -57.04
CA GLU A 213 -84.11 28.54 -56.70
C GLU A 213 -84.67 29.69 -57.55
N ASP A 214 -83.93 30.78 -57.69
CA ASP A 214 -84.31 31.94 -58.51
C ASP A 214 -84.43 31.58 -60.00
N LEU A 215 -83.49 30.82 -60.54
CA LEU A 215 -83.56 30.28 -61.90
C LEU A 215 -84.80 29.40 -62.09
N SER A 216 -85.11 28.54 -61.12
CA SER A 216 -86.31 27.68 -61.15
C SER A 216 -87.60 28.51 -61.16
N LYS A 217 -87.69 29.55 -60.31
CA LYS A 217 -88.82 30.50 -60.31
C LYS A 217 -88.96 31.21 -61.66
N ASN A 218 -87.86 31.70 -62.22
CA ASN A 218 -87.85 32.39 -63.51
C ASN A 218 -88.25 31.46 -64.67
N LEU A 219 -87.81 30.20 -64.65
CA LEU A 219 -88.24 29.19 -65.64
C LEU A 219 -89.75 28.94 -65.56
N ILE A 220 -90.30 28.77 -64.36
CA ILE A 220 -91.75 28.61 -64.16
C ILE A 220 -92.52 29.86 -64.66
N GLN A 221 -91.98 31.06 -64.44
CA GLN A 221 -92.58 32.30 -64.97
C GLN A 221 -92.53 32.36 -66.50
N LEU A 222 -91.41 31.97 -67.11
CA LEU A 222 -91.28 31.89 -68.58
C LEU A 222 -92.28 30.89 -69.18
N ASP A 223 -92.47 29.74 -68.54
CA ASP A 223 -93.46 28.75 -68.97
C ASP A 223 -94.91 29.28 -68.84
N LYS A 224 -95.20 30.09 -67.81
CA LYS A 224 -96.49 30.80 -67.68
C LYS A 224 -96.72 31.83 -68.78
N ILE A 225 -95.69 32.58 -69.17
CA ILE A 225 -95.77 33.54 -70.29
C ILE A 225 -95.98 32.80 -71.61
N ARG A 226 -95.20 31.74 -71.87
CA ARG A 226 -95.33 30.92 -73.08
C ARG A 226 -96.69 30.21 -73.20
N SER A 227 -97.34 29.90 -72.09
CA SER A 227 -98.70 29.34 -72.09
C SER A 227 -99.80 30.40 -72.24
N HIS A 228 -99.50 31.69 -72.05
CA HIS A 228 -100.41 32.81 -72.35
C HIS A 228 -100.35 33.28 -73.81
N ASP A 229 -99.20 33.15 -74.48
CA ASP A 229 -99.03 33.53 -75.91
C ASP A 229 -99.56 32.48 -76.92
N VAL A 230 -100.24 31.42 -76.46
CA VAL A 230 -100.78 30.32 -77.30
C VAL A 230 -102.32 30.31 -77.37
N ILE A 231 -102.99 31.41 -77.01
CA ILE A 231 -104.45 31.59 -77.18
C ILE A 231 -104.72 32.76 -78.12
#